data_AF-A0A8K0MSC1-F1
#
_entry.id   AF-A0A8K0MSC1-F1
#
_cell.length_a   1.000
_cell.length_b   1.000
_cell.length_c   1.000
_cell.angle_alpha   90.00
_cell.angle_beta   90.00
_cell.angle_gamma   90.00
#
_symmetry.space_group_name_H-M   'P 1'
#
loop_
_entity.id
_entity.type
_entity.pdbx_description
1 polymer ?
#
loop_
_entity_poly.entity_id
_entity_poly.type
_entity_poly.pdbx_seq_one_letter_code
_entity_poly.pdbx_strand_id
1 'polypeptide(L)'
;MVGQLKKLEEEGKIKYISLSEACAATIRRAHAAHPITAIQIEWSLCLRDVEEDIIPTCRQLGIGIVAYSPLGRGFLSSGPKIVNGLSKEDYRKHLPWFQLENLEHNKTIFEGVSEIAARKGCTLSQLALAWFITKETVPVPSPVLPKWRISTRISGHYLLI
;
A
#
# COMPACT_ATOMS: atom_id res chain seq x y z
N MET A 1 -19.05 -14.89 -9.14
CA MET A 1 -17.68 -15.32 -8.76
C MET A 1 -17.58 -15.68 -7.28
N VAL A 2 -17.94 -14.80 -6.34
CA VAL A 2 -17.88 -15.09 -4.89
C VAL A 2 -18.62 -16.38 -4.48
N GLY A 3 -19.78 -16.67 -5.08
CA GLY A 3 -20.53 -17.90 -4.78
C GLY A 3 -19.81 -19.22 -5.12
N GLN A 4 -18.86 -19.22 -6.06
CA GLN A 4 -18.04 -20.42 -6.33
C GLN A 4 -16.90 -20.55 -5.31
N LEU A 5 -16.30 -19.43 -4.92
CA LEU A 5 -15.28 -19.41 -3.86
C LEU A 5 -15.87 -19.87 -2.52
N LYS A 6 -17.12 -19.49 -2.22
CA LYS A 6 -17.86 -19.98 -1.05
C LYS A 6 -17.91 -21.51 -1.00
N LYS A 7 -18.18 -22.19 -2.12
CA LYS A 7 -18.18 -23.65 -2.17
C LYS A 7 -16.81 -24.25 -1.84
N LEU A 8 -15.73 -23.63 -2.34
CA LEU A 8 -14.36 -24.07 -2.02
C LEU A 8 -14.02 -23.89 -0.53
N GLU A 9 -14.58 -22.87 0.12
CA GLU A 9 -14.45 -22.70 1.57
C GLU A 9 -15.24 -23.75 2.34
N GLU A 10 -16.49 -24.02 1.94
CA GLU A 10 -17.34 -25.09 2.52
C GLU A 10 -16.71 -26.48 2.34
N GLU A 11 -16.04 -26.73 1.23
CA GLU A 11 -15.25 -27.94 0.97
C GLU A 11 -13.91 -27.97 1.75
N GLY A 12 -13.57 -26.90 2.49
CA GLY A 12 -12.34 -26.80 3.27
C GLY A 12 -11.06 -26.61 2.44
N LYS A 13 -11.18 -26.30 1.14
CA LYS A 13 -10.03 -26.10 0.24
C LYS A 13 -9.39 -24.73 0.40
N ILE A 14 -10.16 -23.73 0.82
CA ILE A 14 -9.68 -22.39 1.20
C ILE A 14 -10.27 -22.03 2.56
N LYS A 15 -9.60 -21.10 3.27
CA LYS A 15 -10.04 -20.64 4.60
C LYS A 15 -10.72 -19.28 4.62
N TYR A 16 -10.41 -18.44 3.63
CA TYR A 16 -10.80 -17.03 3.59
C TYR A 16 -10.95 -16.57 2.15
N ILE A 17 -11.85 -15.61 1.93
CA ILE A 17 -12.07 -14.98 0.62
C ILE A 17 -11.70 -13.51 0.72
N SER A 18 -10.86 -13.05 -0.21
CA SER A 18 -10.38 -11.67 -0.29
C SER A 18 -10.49 -11.15 -1.72
N LEU A 19 -10.54 -9.84 -1.89
CA LEU A 19 -10.55 -9.21 -3.22
C LEU A 19 -9.29 -8.36 -3.39
N SER A 20 -9.00 -8.04 -4.65
CA SER A 20 -7.93 -7.10 -5.02
C SER A 20 -8.49 -6.08 -5.99
N GLU A 21 -8.08 -4.81 -5.85
CA GLU A 21 -8.42 -3.74 -6.81
C GLU A 21 -9.93 -3.57 -7.07
N ALA A 22 -10.76 -3.80 -6.06
CA ALA A 22 -12.20 -3.68 -6.14
C ALA A 22 -12.67 -2.31 -5.65
N CYS A 23 -13.55 -1.65 -6.42
CA CYS A 23 -14.21 -0.42 -5.97
C CYS A 23 -15.19 -0.68 -4.81
N ALA A 24 -15.54 0.35 -4.05
CA ALA A 24 -16.42 0.26 -2.89
C ALA A 24 -17.76 -0.43 -3.18
N ALA A 25 -18.37 -0.14 -4.32
CA ALA A 25 -19.63 -0.77 -4.73
C ALA A 25 -19.50 -2.30 -4.92
N THR A 26 -18.39 -2.75 -5.50
CA THR A 26 -18.11 -4.19 -5.67
C THR A 26 -17.81 -4.85 -4.33
N ILE A 27 -17.05 -4.19 -3.45
CA ILE A 27 -16.78 -4.68 -2.10
C ILE A 27 -18.09 -4.92 -1.34
N ARG A 28 -19.01 -3.93 -1.32
CA ARG A 28 -20.30 -4.05 -0.63
C ARG A 28 -21.14 -5.22 -1.16
N ARG A 29 -21.26 -5.36 -2.48
CA ARG A 29 -22.02 -6.46 -3.09
C ARG A 29 -21.40 -7.82 -2.78
N ALA A 30 -20.08 -7.93 -2.84
CA ALA A 30 -19.37 -9.16 -2.53
C ALA A 30 -19.55 -9.56 -1.06
N HIS A 31 -19.36 -8.61 -0.14
CA HIS A 31 -19.48 -8.81 1.30
C HIS A 31 -20.92 -9.17 1.71
N ALA A 32 -21.93 -8.59 1.05
CA ALA A 32 -23.33 -8.97 1.27
C ALA A 32 -23.65 -10.41 0.84
N ALA A 33 -22.95 -10.93 -0.17
CA ALA A 33 -23.12 -12.31 -0.62
C ALA A 33 -22.35 -13.33 0.24
N HIS A 34 -21.17 -12.94 0.71
CA HIS A 34 -20.33 -13.74 1.61
C HIS A 34 -19.28 -12.83 2.27
N PRO A 35 -19.00 -12.95 3.59
CA PRO A 35 -18.02 -12.10 4.27
C PRO A 35 -16.65 -12.09 3.58
N ILE A 36 -16.22 -10.89 3.18
CA ILE A 36 -14.88 -10.67 2.63
C ILE A 36 -13.92 -10.41 3.78
N THR A 37 -12.83 -11.17 3.85
CA THR A 37 -11.84 -11.09 4.93
C THR A 37 -10.91 -9.89 4.76
N ALA A 38 -10.42 -9.66 3.55
CA ALA A 38 -9.51 -8.56 3.26
C ALA A 38 -9.65 -8.00 1.84
N ILE A 39 -9.20 -6.76 1.67
CA ILE A 39 -8.96 -6.13 0.37
C ILE A 39 -7.47 -5.84 0.22
N GLN A 40 -6.89 -6.25 -0.91
CA GLN A 40 -5.59 -5.79 -1.36
C GLN A 40 -5.76 -4.60 -2.31
N ILE A 41 -5.10 -3.48 -2.01
CA ILE A 41 -5.23 -2.23 -2.79
C ILE A 41 -3.92 -1.45 -2.79
N GLU A 42 -3.65 -0.66 -3.84
CA GLU A 42 -2.55 0.29 -3.82
C GLU A 42 -2.83 1.40 -2.82
N TRP A 43 -1.93 1.59 -1.87
CA TRP A 43 -2.01 2.70 -0.92
C TRP A 43 -0.60 3.08 -0.50
N SER A 44 -0.32 4.38 -0.46
CA SER A 44 0.96 4.92 0.03
C SER A 44 0.80 6.40 0.39
N LEU A 45 1.86 7.03 0.90
CA LEU A 45 1.87 8.49 1.08
C LEU A 45 1.68 9.26 -0.25
N CYS A 46 2.00 8.64 -1.38
CA CYS A 46 1.87 9.22 -2.72
C CYS A 46 0.47 9.03 -3.33
N LEU A 47 -0.17 7.88 -3.06
CA LEU A 47 -1.45 7.51 -3.68
C LEU A 47 -2.48 7.26 -2.57
N ARG A 48 -3.44 8.18 -2.45
CA ARG A 48 -4.41 8.24 -1.35
C ARG A 48 -5.87 8.26 -1.79
N ASP A 49 -6.16 8.11 -3.08
CA ASP A 49 -7.53 8.16 -3.63
C ASP A 49 -8.47 7.14 -2.96
N VAL A 50 -7.91 5.98 -2.58
CA VAL A 50 -8.62 4.92 -1.85
C VAL A 50 -9.19 5.37 -0.50
N GLU A 51 -8.68 6.47 0.08
CA GLU A 51 -9.17 7.02 1.34
C GLU A 51 -10.55 7.68 1.22
N GLU A 52 -10.99 8.02 0.00
CA GLU A 52 -12.29 8.64 -0.24
C GLU A 52 -13.45 7.65 0.03
N ASP A 53 -13.36 6.42 -0.47
CA ASP A 53 -14.47 5.48 -0.45
C ASP A 53 -14.10 4.04 -0.05
N ILE A 54 -12.97 3.51 -0.49
CA ILE A 54 -12.55 2.12 -0.25
C ILE A 54 -12.17 1.91 1.22
N ILE A 55 -11.24 2.71 1.77
CA ILE A 55 -10.80 2.56 3.16
C ILE A 55 -11.97 2.74 4.15
N PRO A 56 -12.83 3.77 4.02
CA PRO A 56 -14.02 3.88 4.87
C PRO A 56 -14.97 2.68 4.72
N THR A 57 -15.18 2.18 3.50
CA THR A 57 -16.03 1.01 3.26
C THR A 57 -15.48 -0.25 3.94
N CYS A 58 -14.18 -0.51 3.82
CA CYS A 58 -13.54 -1.65 4.48
C CYS A 58 -13.67 -1.55 6.00
N ARG A 59 -13.41 -0.38 6.59
CA ARG A 59 -13.55 -0.15 8.03
C ARG A 59 -14.98 -0.35 8.51
N GLN A 60 -15.97 0.19 7.79
CA GLN A 60 -17.39 0.03 8.11
C GLN A 60 -17.81 -1.44 8.13
N LEU A 61 -17.27 -2.26 7.23
CA LEU A 61 -17.61 -3.67 7.06
C LEU A 61 -16.71 -4.61 7.89
N GLY A 62 -15.76 -4.08 8.67
CA GLY A 62 -14.79 -4.90 9.42
C GLY A 62 -13.83 -5.72 8.54
N ILE A 63 -13.55 -5.24 7.33
CA ILE A 63 -12.69 -5.92 6.34
C ILE A 63 -11.24 -5.47 6.54
N GLY A 64 -10.32 -6.43 6.60
CA GLY A 64 -8.88 -6.15 6.67
C GLY A 64 -8.34 -5.46 5.41
N ILE A 65 -7.28 -4.68 5.56
CA ILE A 65 -6.68 -3.93 4.45
C ILE A 65 -5.23 -4.37 4.29
N VAL A 66 -4.86 -4.71 3.06
CA VAL A 66 -3.51 -5.12 2.67
C VAL A 66 -3.01 -4.12 1.64
N ALA A 67 -2.16 -3.19 2.07
CA ALA A 67 -1.64 -2.15 1.20
C ALA A 67 -0.43 -2.67 0.41
N TYR A 68 -0.51 -2.75 -0.91
CA TYR A 68 0.67 -3.00 -1.74
C TYR A 68 1.29 -1.69 -2.26
N SER A 69 2.53 -1.78 -2.72
CA SER A 69 3.35 -0.62 -3.10
C SER A 69 3.44 0.47 -2.02
N PRO A 70 3.60 0.14 -0.72
CA PRO A 70 3.58 1.13 0.36
C PRO A 70 4.70 2.19 0.24
N LEU A 71 5.73 1.91 -0.57
CA LEU A 71 6.84 2.81 -0.87
C LEU A 71 6.67 3.58 -2.19
N GLY A 72 5.44 3.69 -2.71
CA GLY A 72 5.16 4.41 -3.97
C GLY A 72 5.96 3.86 -5.14
N ARG A 73 6.00 2.52 -5.28
CA ARG A 73 6.77 1.81 -6.33
C ARG A 73 8.27 2.20 -6.39
N GLY A 74 8.84 2.49 -5.22
CA GLY A 74 10.26 2.86 -5.02
C GLY A 74 10.49 4.37 -4.90
N PHE A 75 9.51 5.20 -5.20
CA PHE A 75 9.63 6.66 -5.13
C PHE A 75 9.97 7.14 -3.71
N LEU A 76 9.36 6.55 -2.67
CA LEU A 76 9.64 6.89 -1.26
C LEU A 76 10.96 6.31 -0.73
N SER A 77 11.74 5.65 -1.60
CA SER A 77 13.11 5.19 -1.30
C SER A 77 14.16 5.96 -2.09
N SER A 78 13.90 6.24 -3.36
CA SER A 78 14.89 6.80 -4.30
C SER A 78 14.61 8.24 -4.71
N GLY A 79 13.41 8.74 -4.43
CA GLY A 79 12.96 10.07 -4.81
C GLY A 79 12.82 10.27 -6.32
N PRO A 80 12.72 11.53 -6.78
CA PRO A 80 12.50 11.87 -8.18
C PRO A 80 13.55 11.30 -9.13
N LYS A 81 14.79 11.10 -8.67
CA LYS A 81 15.88 10.52 -9.46
C LYS A 81 15.60 9.10 -9.96
N ILE A 82 14.60 8.41 -9.38
CA ILE A 82 14.19 7.08 -9.83
C ILE A 82 13.83 7.04 -11.31
N VAL A 83 13.24 8.11 -11.86
CA VAL A 83 12.85 8.16 -13.28
C VAL A 83 14.02 8.03 -14.24
N ASN A 84 15.20 8.51 -13.83
CA ASN A 84 16.41 8.47 -14.65
C ASN A 84 16.99 7.04 -14.75
N GLY A 85 16.63 6.16 -13.81
CA GLY A 85 17.09 4.77 -13.77
C GLY A 85 16.10 3.76 -14.36
N LEU A 86 14.94 4.20 -14.85
CA LEU A 86 13.92 3.31 -15.41
C LEU A 86 14.33 2.84 -16.82
N SER A 87 14.31 1.51 -17.06
CA SER A 87 14.52 0.94 -18.40
C SER A 87 13.42 1.40 -19.37
N LYS A 88 13.62 1.21 -20.67
CA LYS A 88 12.62 1.63 -21.68
C LYS A 88 11.30 0.86 -21.51
N GLU A 89 11.37 -0.38 -21.05
CA GLU A 89 10.26 -1.32 -20.88
C GLU A 89 9.61 -1.23 -19.49
N ASP A 90 10.09 -0.34 -18.61
CA ASP A 90 9.55 -0.20 -17.26
C ASP A 90 8.16 0.43 -17.29
N TYR A 91 7.14 -0.33 -16.89
CA TYR A 91 5.74 0.12 -16.91
C TYR A 91 5.48 1.38 -16.07
N ARG A 92 6.33 1.70 -15.08
CA ARG A 92 6.19 2.93 -14.29
C ARG A 92 6.22 4.16 -15.18
N LYS A 93 6.89 4.11 -16.34
CA LYS A 93 6.90 5.17 -17.35
C LYS A 93 5.54 5.44 -17.99
N HIS A 94 4.51 4.65 -17.70
CA HIS A 94 3.13 4.92 -18.15
C HIS A 94 2.22 5.38 -17.01
N LEU A 95 2.72 5.41 -15.77
CA LEU A 95 1.96 5.89 -14.63
C LEU A 95 2.03 7.42 -14.56
N PRO A 96 0.90 8.12 -14.33
CA PRO A 96 0.87 9.58 -14.18
C PRO A 96 1.91 10.10 -13.18
N TRP A 97 2.08 9.39 -12.06
CA TRP A 97 3.03 9.77 -10.99
C TRP A 97 4.49 9.87 -11.44
N PHE A 98 4.88 9.16 -12.50
CA PHE A 98 6.26 9.11 -13.00
C PHE A 98 6.43 9.86 -14.33
N GLN A 99 5.38 10.54 -14.82
CA GLN A 99 5.48 11.40 -16.00
C GLN A 99 6.21 12.70 -15.65
N LEU A 100 6.98 13.20 -16.61
CA LEU A 100 7.86 14.36 -16.44
C LEU A 100 7.09 15.61 -15.98
N GLU A 101 5.87 15.79 -16.48
CA GLU A 101 5.00 16.93 -16.16
C GLU A 101 4.59 16.95 -14.68
N ASN A 102 4.52 15.78 -14.03
CA ASN A 102 4.14 15.65 -12.62
C ASN A 102 5.36 15.59 -11.67
N LEU A 103 6.59 15.46 -12.19
CA LEU A 103 7.77 15.25 -11.35
C LEU A 103 8.10 16.42 -10.45
N GLU A 104 7.94 17.66 -10.91
CA GLU A 104 8.21 18.84 -10.08
C GLU A 104 7.25 18.91 -8.90
N HIS A 105 5.96 18.63 -9.11
CA HIS A 105 4.98 18.55 -8.03
C HIS A 105 5.32 17.42 -7.04
N ASN A 106 5.62 16.24 -7.57
CA ASN A 106 5.93 15.06 -6.75
C ASN A 106 7.24 15.23 -5.98
N LYS A 107 8.19 16.02 -6.51
CA LYS A 107 9.42 16.40 -5.83
C LYS A 107 9.15 17.26 -4.60
N THR A 108 8.24 18.23 -4.67
CA THR A 108 7.86 19.03 -3.49
C THR A 108 7.29 18.14 -2.38
N ILE A 109 6.45 17.17 -2.73
CA ILE A 109 5.93 16.18 -1.76
C ILE A 109 7.09 15.37 -1.17
N PHE A 110 7.98 14.86 -2.02
CA PHE A 110 9.15 14.09 -1.57
C PHE A 110 10.02 14.87 -0.59
N GLU A 111 10.32 16.14 -0.88
CA GLU A 111 11.15 17.02 -0.05
C GLU A 111 10.49 17.25 1.31
N GLY A 112 9.21 17.62 1.34
CA GLY A 112 8.48 17.85 2.59
C GLY A 112 8.44 16.62 3.50
N VAL A 113 8.20 15.43 2.95
CA VAL A 113 8.20 14.19 3.75
C VAL A 113 9.63 13.80 4.15
N SER A 114 10.63 14.09 3.32
CA SER A 114 12.05 13.86 3.65
C SER A 114 12.51 14.70 4.84
N GLU A 115 12.06 15.96 4.94
CA GLU A 115 12.33 16.79 6.12
C GLU A 115 11.75 16.20 7.41
N ILE A 116 10.53 15.65 7.35
CA ILE A 116 9.91 14.97 8.50
C ILE A 116 10.74 13.75 8.90
N ALA A 117 11.18 12.96 7.93
CA ALA A 117 12.00 11.77 8.18
C ALA A 117 13.35 12.16 8.83
N ALA A 118 13.99 13.23 8.34
CA ALA A 118 15.22 13.78 8.89
C ALA A 118 15.04 14.26 10.34
N ARG A 119 13.98 15.02 10.62
CA ARG A 119 13.66 15.47 12.00
C ARG A 119 13.42 14.30 12.97
N LYS A 120 12.89 13.18 12.47
CA LYS A 120 12.66 11.95 13.25
C LYS A 120 13.86 10.99 13.26
N GLY A 121 14.97 11.33 12.59
CA GLY A 121 16.17 10.50 12.55
C GLY A 121 15.98 9.14 11.85
N CYS A 122 15.06 9.05 10.89
CA CYS A 122 14.76 7.82 10.16
C CYS A 122 14.84 8.02 8.64
N THR A 123 14.90 6.94 7.88
CA THR A 123 14.80 7.03 6.41
C THR A 123 13.36 7.31 5.98
N LEU A 124 13.20 7.91 4.81
CA LEU A 124 11.87 8.14 4.24
C LEU A 124 11.05 6.85 4.09
N SER A 125 11.72 5.74 3.72
CA SER A 125 11.06 4.43 3.64
C SER A 125 10.63 3.90 5.01
N GLN A 126 11.43 4.11 6.06
CA GLN A 126 11.02 3.76 7.43
C GLN A 126 9.82 4.60 7.87
N LEU A 127 9.83 5.91 7.60
CA LEU A 127 8.70 6.79 7.91
C LEU A 127 7.43 6.35 7.16
N ALA A 128 7.53 6.04 5.87
CA ALA A 128 6.41 5.58 5.06
C ALA A 128 5.81 4.25 5.57
N LEU A 129 6.64 3.30 6.00
CA LEU A 129 6.17 2.06 6.60
C LEU A 129 5.57 2.27 8.00
N ALA A 130 6.18 3.14 8.82
CA ALA A 130 5.67 3.47 10.15
C ALA A 130 4.31 4.17 10.07
N TRP A 131 4.06 4.97 9.02
CA TRP A 131 2.77 5.59 8.78
C TRP A 131 1.63 4.57 8.69
N PHE A 132 1.84 3.39 8.11
CA PHE A 132 0.80 2.35 8.05
C PHE A 132 0.43 1.78 9.42
N ILE A 133 1.34 1.82 10.41
CA ILE A 133 1.03 1.44 11.78
C ILE A 133 -0.08 2.36 12.32
N THR A 134 0.00 3.66 12.02
CA THR A 134 -1.03 4.65 12.41
C THR A 134 -2.35 4.47 11.67
N LYS A 135 -2.38 3.66 10.60
CA LYS A 135 -3.58 3.35 9.81
C LYS A 135 -4.21 2.01 10.16
N GLU A 136 -3.65 1.28 11.13
CA GLU A 136 -4.09 -0.06 11.53
C GLU A 136 -4.17 -1.03 10.34
N THR A 137 -3.20 -0.91 9.43
CA THR A 137 -3.19 -1.62 8.14
C THR A 137 -1.87 -2.38 7.99
N VAL A 138 -1.91 -3.51 7.27
CA VAL A 138 -0.72 -4.31 6.98
C VAL A 138 -0.11 -3.88 5.65
N PRO A 139 1.05 -3.20 5.62
CA PRO A 139 1.75 -2.91 4.38
C PRO A 139 2.51 -4.17 3.89
N VAL A 140 2.49 -4.39 2.58
CA VAL A 140 3.26 -5.46 1.93
C VAL A 140 4.33 -4.84 1.03
N PRO A 141 5.55 -4.59 1.55
CA PRO A 141 6.66 -4.12 0.73
C PRO A 141 7.14 -5.24 -0.19
N SER A 142 7.40 -4.93 -1.47
CA SER A 142 8.03 -5.89 -2.38
C SER A 142 9.50 -6.10 -1.98
N PRO A 143 10.00 -7.34 -1.81
CA PRO A 143 11.41 -7.57 -1.59
C PRO A 143 12.18 -7.29 -2.88
N VAL A 144 13.17 -6.40 -2.83
CA VAL A 144 14.01 -6.08 -4.01
C VAL A 144 15.47 -6.51 -3.85
N LEU A 145 15.84 -7.22 -2.78
CA LEU A 145 17.23 -7.70 -2.61
C LEU A 145 17.28 -9.10 -1.93
N PRO A 146 18.24 -9.98 -2.31
CA PRO A 146 18.42 -11.32 -1.73
C PRO A 146 18.71 -11.37 -0.22
N LYS A 147 18.91 -10.22 0.43
CA LYS A 147 19.35 -10.09 1.83
C LYS A 147 18.36 -9.35 2.73
N TRP A 148 17.08 -9.24 2.35
CA TRP A 148 16.05 -8.80 3.29
C TRP A 148 15.83 -9.86 4.37
N ARG A 149 16.64 -9.80 5.42
CA ARG A 149 16.34 -10.38 6.72
C ARG A 149 15.34 -9.42 7.36
N ILE A 150 14.16 -9.91 7.77
CA ILE A 150 13.28 -9.20 8.70
C ILE A 150 14.01 -9.18 10.06
N SER A 151 15.08 -8.38 10.17
CA SER A 151 15.84 -8.17 11.41
C SER A 151 15.69 -6.76 11.94
N THR A 152 14.99 -5.87 11.23
CA THR A 152 14.36 -4.72 11.88
C THR A 152 13.18 -5.23 12.67
N ARG A 153 13.48 -5.71 13.89
CA ARG A 153 12.58 -5.57 15.03
C ARG A 153 12.00 -4.17 14.90
N ILE A 154 10.70 -4.05 14.64
CA ILE A 154 9.98 -2.84 15.02
C ILE A 154 10.06 -2.88 16.54
N SER A 155 11.17 -2.44 17.11
CA SER A 155 11.32 -2.30 18.54
C SER A 155 10.24 -1.31 18.94
N GLY A 156 9.25 -1.77 19.72
CA GLY A 156 8.16 -0.97 20.27
C GLY A 156 8.64 0.09 21.27
N HIS A 157 9.77 0.73 21.02
CA HIS A 157 10.35 1.84 21.79
C HIS A 157 10.23 3.18 21.05
N TYR A 158 9.61 3.20 19.86
CA TYR A 158 9.19 4.44 19.18
C TYR A 158 7.65 4.57 19.16
N LEU A 159 6.99 4.06 20.19
CA LEU A 159 5.59 4.40 20.46
C LEU A 159 5.56 5.78 21.10
N LEU A 160 4.80 6.70 20.48
CA LEU A 160 4.63 8.13 20.76
C LEU A 160 5.54 9.04 19.92
N ILE A 161 5.18 9.21 18.65
CA ILE A 161 5.34 10.49 17.95
C ILE A 161 4.14 10.72 17.03
#